data_AF-K4MSU8-F1
#
_entry.id   AF-K4MSU8-F1
#
_cell.length_a   1.000
_cell.length_b   1.000
_cell.length_c   1.000
_cell.angle_alpha   90.00
_cell.angle_beta   90.00
_cell.angle_gamma   90.00
#
_symmetry.space_group_name_H-M   'P 1'
#
loop_
_entity.id
_entity.type
_entity.pdbx_description
1 polymer ?
#
loop_
_entity_poly.entity_id
_entity_poly.type
_entity_poly.pdbx_seq_one_letter_code
_entity_poly.pdbx_strand_id
1 'polypeptide(L)'
;VKNVSVKELRRGYVAGDSKNSPPRGAADFTAQVIVLNHPGQISNGYTPVLDCHTAHIACKFAEIKEKVDRRSGKTTEENPKAIKSGDAAIVNLVPNKPMCVESFQEFPPLGRFAVR
;
A
#
# COMPACT_ATOMS: atom_id res chain seq x y z
N VAL A 1 10.96 9.03 23.38
CA VAL A 1 9.57 9.36 23.74
C VAL A 1 9.45 9.36 25.25
N LYS A 2 9.04 10.45 25.90
CA LYS A 2 8.87 10.48 27.36
C LYS A 2 7.57 9.75 27.74
N ASN A 3 7.59 8.97 28.83
CA ASN A 3 6.42 8.27 29.37
C ASN A 3 5.76 7.25 28.44
N VAL A 4 6.48 6.71 27.44
CA VAL A 4 6.01 5.63 26.58
C VAL A 4 6.97 4.45 26.68
N SER A 5 6.43 3.25 26.86
CA SER A 5 7.24 2.05 27.01
C SER A 5 7.83 1.62 25.67
N VAL A 6 9.07 1.13 25.67
CA VAL A 6 9.69 0.56 24.46
C VAL A 6 8.88 -0.62 23.93
N LYS A 7 8.14 -1.33 24.80
CA LYS A 7 7.27 -2.46 24.41
C LYS A 7 6.05 -2.02 23.58
N GLU A 8 5.66 -0.76 23.68
CA GLU A 8 4.52 -0.17 22.95
C GLU A 8 4.93 0.39 21.59
N LEU A 9 6.24 0.56 21.36
CA LEU A 9 6.79 1.08 20.11
C LEU A 9 7.28 -0.06 19.23
N ARG A 10 6.95 0.02 17.94
CA ARG A 10 7.38 -0.95 16.95
C ARG A 10 7.92 -0.23 15.73
N ARG A 11 8.86 -0.89 15.05
CA ARG A 11 9.33 -0.45 13.73
C ARG A 11 8.11 -0.36 12.77
N GLY A 12 8.06 0.71 11.98
CA GLY A 12 6.92 1.01 11.11
C GLY A 12 5.89 1.97 11.72
N TYR A 13 6.02 2.33 13.01
CA TYR A 13 5.18 3.38 13.58
C TYR A 13 5.62 4.75 13.10
N VAL A 14 4.65 5.60 12.78
CA VAL A 14 4.87 6.97 12.29
C VAL A 14 4.53 7.94 13.41
N ALA A 15 5.45 8.87 13.68
CA ALA A 15 5.25 9.95 14.64
C ALA A 15 5.04 11.27 13.88
N GLY A 16 4.09 12.07 14.34
CA GLY A 16 3.81 13.41 13.82
C GLY A 16 3.27 14.33 14.92
N ASP A 17 3.12 15.61 14.60
CA ASP A 17 2.58 16.58 15.53
C ASP A 17 1.08 16.35 15.73
N SER A 18 0.67 16.18 16.99
CA SER A 18 -0.74 16.02 17.38
C SER A 18 -1.67 17.15 16.90
N LYS A 19 -1.15 18.36 16.68
CA LYS A 19 -1.93 19.54 16.30
C LYS A 19 -1.87 19.87 14.82
N ASN A 20 -0.97 19.24 14.08
CA ASN A 20 -0.74 19.55 12.67
C ASN A 20 -0.65 18.25 11.85
N SER A 21 -1.79 17.82 11.33
CA SER A 21 -1.95 16.60 10.52
C SER A 21 -1.35 15.35 11.19
N PRO A 22 -1.93 14.91 12.33
CA PRO A 22 -1.45 13.71 13.00
C PRO A 22 -1.56 12.48 12.08
N PRO A 23 -0.56 11.58 12.09
CA PRO A 23 -0.57 10.38 11.25
C PRO A 23 -1.72 9.47 11.65
N ARG A 24 -2.43 8.94 10.66
CA ARG A 24 -3.60 8.08 10.86
C ARG A 24 -3.32 6.66 10.43
N GLY A 25 -3.96 5.70 11.11
CA GLY A 25 -3.97 4.31 10.67
C GLY A 25 -4.84 4.17 9.41
N ALA A 26 -4.34 3.44 8.42
CA ALA A 26 -5.11 3.09 7.24
C ALA A 26 -5.85 1.76 7.49
N ALA A 27 -7.18 1.81 7.41
CA ALA A 27 -8.02 0.59 7.42
C ALA A 27 -7.94 -0.13 6.06
N ASP A 28 -7.94 0.67 4.99
CA ASP A 28 -7.70 0.28 3.62
C ASP A 28 -7.12 1.48 2.86
N PHE A 29 -6.50 1.24 1.71
CA PHE A 29 -6.00 2.29 0.85
C PHE A 29 -5.99 1.86 -0.61
N THR A 30 -6.36 2.78 -1.48
CA THR A 30 -6.26 2.59 -2.93
C THR A 30 -4.88 3.04 -3.42
N ALA A 31 -4.20 2.20 -4.18
CA ALA A 31 -2.89 2.51 -4.73
C ALA A 31 -2.72 2.01 -6.16
N GLN A 32 -1.87 2.71 -6.91
CA GLN A 32 -1.39 2.23 -8.20
C GLN A 32 -0.22 1.27 -7.98
N VAL A 33 -0.37 0.03 -8.47
CA VAL A 33 0.67 -0.99 -8.44
C VAL A 33 1.14 -1.29 -9.86
N ILE A 34 2.43 -1.56 -10.00
CA ILE A 34 3.03 -2.02 -11.26
C ILE A 34 3.69 -3.35 -10.96
N VAL A 35 3.27 -4.40 -11.65
CA VAL A 35 3.80 -5.75 -11.41
C VAL A 35 5.10 -5.90 -12.20
N LEU A 36 6.19 -6.22 -11.50
CA LEU A 36 7.52 -6.41 -12.09
C LEU A 36 8.03 -7.81 -11.78
N ASN A 37 8.45 -8.55 -12.80
CA ASN A 37 9.15 -9.84 -12.69
C ASN A 37 8.46 -10.88 -11.79
N HIS A 38 7.12 -10.90 -11.76
CA HIS A 38 6.35 -11.90 -11.03
C HIS A 38 5.98 -13.08 -11.96
N PRO A 39 6.29 -14.35 -11.59
CA PRO A 39 6.10 -15.50 -12.48
C PRO A 39 4.64 -15.92 -12.65
N GLY A 40 3.77 -15.54 -11.71
CA GLY A 40 2.34 -15.87 -11.72
C GLY A 40 1.42 -14.68 -11.99
N GLN A 41 0.13 -14.91 -11.84
CA GLN A 41 -0.90 -13.88 -11.85
C GLN A 41 -1.29 -13.50 -10.43
N ILE A 42 -1.62 -12.23 -10.21
CA ILE A 42 -2.13 -11.70 -8.95
C ILE A 42 -3.62 -11.48 -9.10
N SER A 43 -4.41 -12.12 -8.24
CA SER A 43 -5.87 -12.00 -8.21
C SER A 43 -6.33 -11.38 -6.90
N ASN A 44 -7.62 -11.02 -6.83
CA ASN A 44 -8.26 -10.60 -5.59
C ASN A 44 -8.05 -11.68 -4.50
N GLY A 45 -7.74 -11.24 -3.29
CA GLY A 45 -7.38 -12.09 -2.16
C GLY A 45 -5.90 -12.40 -2.01
N TYR A 46 -5.05 -12.09 -3.00
CA TYR A 46 -3.60 -12.24 -2.86
C TYR A 46 -3.07 -11.40 -1.70
N THR A 47 -2.22 -11.98 -0.84
CA THR A 47 -1.78 -11.34 0.41
C THR A 47 -0.25 -11.32 0.51
N PRO A 48 0.43 -10.49 -0.29
CA PRO A 48 1.88 -10.33 -0.23
C PRO A 48 2.30 -9.43 0.93
N VAL A 49 3.61 -9.32 1.14
CA VAL A 49 4.16 -8.41 2.14
C VAL A 49 4.54 -7.08 1.49
N LEU A 50 4.07 -5.99 2.09
CA LEU A 50 4.38 -4.63 1.67
C LEU A 50 5.49 -4.06 2.56
N ASP A 51 6.53 -3.59 1.90
CA ASP A 51 7.54 -2.70 2.46
C ASP A 51 7.11 -1.27 2.16
N CYS A 52 6.59 -0.55 3.16
CA CYS A 52 6.34 0.88 3.06
C CYS A 52 7.16 1.57 4.13
N HIS A 53 7.96 2.57 3.76
CA HIS A 53 8.90 3.24 4.67
C HIS A 53 9.77 2.27 5.50
N THR A 54 9.48 2.12 6.79
CA THR A 54 10.11 1.15 7.69
C THR A 54 9.17 0.02 8.10
N ALA A 55 7.88 0.10 7.76
CA ALA A 55 6.90 -0.94 7.99
C ALA A 55 7.08 -2.10 7.01
N HIS A 56 6.91 -3.31 7.54
CA HIS A 56 6.95 -4.57 6.82
C HIS A 56 5.70 -5.38 7.22
N ILE A 57 4.64 -5.25 6.44
CA ILE A 57 3.29 -5.71 6.82
C ILE A 57 2.64 -6.44 5.64
N ALA A 58 2.03 -7.60 5.92
CA ALA A 58 1.21 -8.29 4.93
C ALA A 58 -0.07 -7.51 4.65
N CYS A 59 -0.35 -7.23 3.38
CA CYS A 59 -1.57 -6.56 2.95
C CYS A 59 -2.30 -7.43 1.93
N LYS A 60 -3.62 -7.51 2.09
CA LYS A 60 -4.49 -8.22 1.16
C LYS A 60 -4.87 -7.30 0.01
N PHE A 61 -4.71 -7.79 -1.22
CA PHE A 61 -5.29 -7.20 -2.42
C PHE A 61 -6.79 -7.49 -2.38
N ALA A 62 -7.55 -6.57 -1.78
CA ALA A 62 -8.98 -6.77 -1.57
C ALA A 62 -9.72 -6.76 -2.90
N GLU A 63 -9.41 -5.78 -3.74
CA GLU A 63 -10.06 -5.59 -5.03
C GLU A 63 -9.11 -4.92 -6.02
N ILE A 64 -8.90 -5.52 -7.17
CA ILE A 64 -8.27 -4.87 -8.32
C ILE A 64 -9.37 -4.10 -9.05
N LYS A 65 -9.42 -2.79 -8.83
CA LYS A 65 -10.49 -1.93 -9.37
C LYS A 65 -10.34 -1.77 -10.87
N GLU A 66 -9.14 -1.46 -11.34
CA GLU A 66 -8.92 -1.08 -12.72
C GLU A 66 -7.51 -1.44 -13.16
N LYS A 67 -7.36 -1.92 -14.39
CA LYS A 67 -6.07 -2.01 -15.06
C LYS A 67 -5.80 -0.69 -15.77
N VAL A 68 -4.64 -0.09 -15.54
CA VAL A 68 -4.26 1.20 -16.11
C VAL A 68 -3.02 1.08 -16.97
N ASP A 69 -2.90 1.96 -17.96
CA ASP A 69 -1.66 2.09 -18.72
C ASP A 69 -0.55 2.69 -17.85
N ARG A 70 0.64 2.08 -17.89
CA ARG A 70 1.77 2.45 -17.02
C ARG A 70 2.30 3.87 -17.29
N ARG A 71 2.10 4.41 -18.50
CA ARG A 71 2.65 5.72 -18.90
C ARG A 71 1.62 6.83 -18.75
N SER A 72 0.40 6.59 -19.21
CA SER A 72 -0.66 7.59 -19.26
C SER A 72 -1.61 7.55 -18.06
N GLY A 73 -1.60 6.47 -17.28
CA GLY A 73 -2.51 6.28 -16.14
C GLY A 73 -3.97 6.08 -16.54
N LYS A 74 -4.28 5.96 -17.84
CA LYS A 74 -5.64 5.76 -18.33
C LYS A 74 -6.11 4.34 -18.09
N THR A 75 -7.36 4.19 -17.69
CA THR A 75 -8.04 2.91 -17.52
C THR A 75 -8.12 2.17 -18.85
N THR A 76 -7.68 0.93 -18.85
CA THR A 76 -7.69 0.01 -19.99
C THR A 76 -8.75 -1.08 -19.82
N GLU A 77 -8.98 -1.52 -18.58
CA GLU A 77 -9.96 -2.56 -18.23
C GLU A 77 -10.49 -2.26 -16.82
N GLU A 78 -11.80 -2.29 -16.65
CA GLU A 78 -12.45 -2.16 -15.35
C GLU A 78 -12.69 -3.54 -14.73
N ASN A 79 -12.44 -3.65 -13.42
CA ASN A 79 -12.60 -4.85 -12.61
C ASN A 79 -11.93 -6.13 -13.19
N PRO A 80 -10.63 -6.08 -13.53
CA PRO A 80 -9.94 -7.25 -14.07
C PRO A 80 -9.88 -8.38 -13.03
N LYS A 81 -10.02 -9.63 -13.48
CA LYS A 81 -9.96 -10.80 -12.59
C LYS A 81 -8.56 -11.05 -12.00
N ALA A 82 -7.52 -10.70 -12.75
CA ALA A 82 -6.13 -10.83 -12.34
C ALA A 82 -5.22 -9.89 -13.13
N ILE A 83 -4.04 -9.58 -12.56
CA ILE A 83 -2.97 -8.79 -13.18
C ILE A 83 -1.67 -9.61 -13.24
N LYS A 84 -0.85 -9.39 -14.26
CA LYS A 84 0.42 -10.12 -14.46
C LYS A 84 1.60 -9.16 -14.64
N SER A 85 2.81 -9.72 -14.70
CA SER A 85 4.03 -8.93 -14.94
C SER A 85 3.89 -8.01 -16.16
N GLY A 86 4.25 -6.74 -15.98
CA GLY A 86 4.12 -5.67 -16.98
C GLY A 86 2.86 -4.84 -16.85
N ASP A 87 1.82 -5.34 -16.17
CA ASP A 87 0.58 -4.61 -15.97
C ASP A 87 0.71 -3.57 -14.86
N ALA A 88 0.00 -2.45 -15.04
CA ALA A 88 -0.27 -1.50 -13.97
C ALA A 88 -1.76 -1.55 -13.62
N ALA A 89 -2.09 -1.40 -12.35
CA ALA A 89 -3.48 -1.46 -11.88
C ALA A 89 -3.70 -0.58 -10.66
N ILE A 90 -4.92 -0.10 -10.50
CA ILE A 90 -5.42 0.53 -9.28
C ILE A 90 -6.03 -0.57 -8.41
N VAL A 91 -5.49 -0.74 -7.21
CA VAL A 91 -5.86 -1.82 -6.31
C VAL A 91 -6.24 -1.24 -4.96
N ASN A 92 -7.32 -1.75 -4.37
CA ASN A 92 -7.62 -1.54 -2.97
C ASN A 92 -6.88 -2.57 -2.09
N LEU A 93 -6.09 -2.08 -1.16
CA LEU A 93 -5.24 -2.86 -0.28
C LEU A 93 -5.73 -2.74 1.15
N VAL A 94 -5.78 -3.87 1.86
CA VAL A 94 -6.17 -3.92 3.27
C VAL A 94 -5.01 -4.49 4.08
N PRO A 95 -4.37 -3.70 4.96
CA PRO A 95 -3.29 -4.20 5.80
C PRO A 95 -3.83 -5.15 6.89
N ASN A 96 -3.14 -6.28 7.11
CA ASN A 96 -3.54 -7.26 8.13
C ASN A 96 -3.18 -6.84 9.56
N LYS A 97 -2.33 -5.82 9.70
CA LYS A 97 -1.92 -5.22 10.97
C LYS A 97 -2.04 -3.70 10.87
N PRO A 98 -2.23 -2.98 11.99
CA PRO A 98 -2.25 -1.52 11.98
C PRO A 98 -1.03 -0.95 11.25
N MET A 99 -1.30 -0.15 10.22
CA MET A 99 -0.30 0.45 9.34
C MET A 99 -0.69 1.92 9.12
N CYS A 100 0.31 2.79 9.06
CA CYS A 100 0.13 4.18 8.65
C CYS A 100 0.75 4.34 7.26
N VAL A 101 -0.06 4.80 6.33
CA VAL A 101 0.31 5.20 4.97
C VAL A 101 -0.41 6.50 4.64
N GLU A 102 0.21 7.34 3.83
CA GLU A 102 -0.32 8.64 3.45
C GLU A 102 -0.35 8.77 1.92
N SER A 103 -1.12 9.75 1.42
CA SER A 103 -1.16 10.05 -0.01
C SER A 103 0.22 10.39 -0.53
N PHE A 104 0.63 9.77 -1.64
CA PHE A 104 1.93 10.05 -2.27
C PHE A 104 2.09 11.53 -2.66
N GLN A 105 1.00 12.22 -2.99
CA GLN A 105 1.05 13.64 -3.37
C GLN A 105 1.34 14.55 -2.18
N GLU A 106 0.86 14.19 -0.99
CA GLU A 106 1.03 14.97 0.24
C GLU A 106 2.33 14.60 0.96
N PHE A 107 2.58 13.30 1.12
CA PHE A 107 3.74 12.75 1.82
C PHE A 107 4.42 11.67 0.98
N PRO A 108 5.24 12.05 -0.02
CA PRO A 108 5.93 11.11 -0.90
C PRO A 108 6.70 9.97 -0.20
N PRO A 109 7.38 10.20 0.95
CA PRO A 109 8.09 9.14 1.67
C PRO A 109 7.19 8.08 2.30
N LEU A 110 5.92 8.39 2.56
CA LEU A 110 4.94 7.50 3.20
C LEU A 110 3.94 6.88 2.23
N GLY A 111 3.89 7.39 0.98
CA GLY A 111 2.99 6.88 -0.07
C GLY A 111 3.64 5.91 -1.06
N ARG A 112 4.96 5.67 -0.99
CA ARG A 112 5.64 4.65 -1.80
C ARG A 112 5.82 3.35 -1.02
N PHE A 113 5.55 2.24 -1.69
CA PHE A 113 5.79 0.91 -1.15
C PHE A 113 6.32 -0.03 -2.23
N ALA A 114 7.00 -1.08 -1.78
CA ALA A 114 7.35 -2.23 -2.59
C ALA A 114 6.55 -3.45 -2.11
N VAL A 115 6.15 -4.30 -3.06
CA VAL A 115 5.47 -5.56 -2.77
C VAL A 115 6.48 -6.69 -2.97
N ARG A 116 6.60 -7.58 -2.00
CA ARG A 116 7.44 -8.78 -2.06
C ARG A 116 6.61 -10.06 -2.05
#